data_AF-A0A645IXD9-F1
#
_entry.id   AF-A0A645IXD9-F1
#
_cell.length_a   1.000
_cell.length_b   1.000
_cell.length_c   1.000
_cell.angle_alpha   90.00
_cell.angle_beta   90.00
_cell.angle_gamma   90.00
#
_symmetry.space_group_name_H-M   'P 1'
#
loop_
_entity.id
_entity.type
_entity.pdbx_description
1 polymer ?
#
loop_
_entity_poly.entity_id
_entity_poly.type
_entity_poly.pdbx_seq_one_letter_code
_entity_poly.pdbx_strand_id
1 'polypeptide(L)' 'MLPMQPGDVEVTYADTTKLEKAVNYKPSTSLSEGICSFVDWYKLYYNPDRF' A
#
# COMPACT_ATOMS: atom_id res chain seq x y z
N MET A 1 17.85 9.43 7.47
CA MET A 1 16.97 9.26 6.29
C MET A 1 17.84 9.40 5.05
N LEU A 2 17.58 8.61 4.02
CA LEU A 2 18.25 8.79 2.72
C LEU A 2 17.72 10.07 2.04
N PRO A 3 18.51 10.72 1.18
CA PRO A 3 18.02 11.87 0.41
C PRO A 3 16.93 11.44 -0.59
N MET A 4 16.09 12.38 -0.99
CA MET A 4 15.11 12.20 -2.05
C MET A 4 15.80 11.74 -3.33
N GLN A 5 15.27 10.70 -3.96
CA GLN A 5 15.85 10.16 -5.17
C GLN A 5 15.35 10.95 -6.39
N PRO A 6 16.16 11.03 -7.48
CA PRO A 6 15.68 11.61 -8.73
C PRO A 6 14.42 10.88 -9.22
N GLY A 7 13.32 11.62 -9.36
CA GLY A 7 12.02 11.07 -9.78
C GLY A 7 11.01 10.87 -8.65
N ASP A 8 11.42 10.99 -7.39
CA ASP A 8 10.49 11.06 -6.27
C ASP A 8 9.69 12.37 -6.34
N VAL A 9 8.42 12.30 -5.94
CA VAL A 9 7.56 13.45 -5.72
C VAL A 9 7.37 13.61 -4.23
N GLU A 10 7.48 14.83 -3.70
CA GLU A 10 7.46 15.08 -2.25
C GLU A 10 6.20 14.54 -1.56
N VAL A 11 5.03 14.78 -2.17
CA VAL A 11 3.73 14.30 -1.68
C VAL A 11 2.79 14.10 -2.87
N THR A 12 2.08 12.98 -2.91
CA THR A 12 1.00 12.74 -3.87
C THR A 12 -0.18 12.03 -3.19
N TYR A 13 -1.39 12.29 -3.67
CA TYR A 13 -2.62 11.60 -3.25
C TYR A 13 -3.66 11.67 -4.36
N ALA A 14 -4.55 10.68 -4.42
CA ALA A 14 -5.62 10.61 -5.41
C ALA A 14 -6.95 11.10 -4.84
N ASP A 15 -7.68 11.92 -5.62
CA ASP A 15 -9.11 12.17 -5.38
C ASP A 15 -9.94 11.03 -5.98
N THR A 16 -10.54 10.21 -5.12
CA THR A 16 -11.33 9.03 -5.49
C THR A 16 -12.83 9.29 -5.59
N THR A 17 -13.29 10.53 -5.38
CA THR A 17 -14.73 10.86 -5.27
C THR A 17 -15.55 10.40 -6.48
N LYS A 18 -15.01 10.56 -7.69
CA LYS A 18 -15.71 10.15 -8.93
C LYS A 18 -15.85 8.63 -9.03
N LEU A 19 -14.81 7.89 -8.68
CA LEU A 19 -14.79 6.43 -8.72
C LEU A 19 -15.75 5.87 -7.67
N GLU A 20 -15.67 6.38 -6.43
CA GLU A 20 -16.55 5.98 -5.33
C GLU A 20 -18.03 6.10 -5.73
N LYS A 21 -18.42 7.21 -6.37
CA LYS A 21 -19.80 7.41 -6.86
C LYS A 21 -20.19 6.47 -8.00
N ALA A 22 -19.25 6.13 -8.88
CA ALA A 22 -19.52 5.31 -10.05
C ALA A 22 -19.68 3.82 -9.70
N VAL A 23 -18.92 3.32 -8.72
CA VAL A 23 -18.89 1.88 -8.39
C VAL A 23 -19.42 1.55 -7.00
N ASN A 24 -19.80 2.56 -6.20
CA ASN A 24 -20.26 2.42 -4.82
C ASN A 24 -19.30 1.61 -3.94
N TYR A 25 -18.00 1.83 -4.12
CA TYR A 25 -16.93 1.17 -3.38
C TYR A 25 -15.88 2.17 -2.92
N LYS A 26 -15.45 2.02 -1.66
CA LYS A 26 -14.37 2.79 -1.05
C LYS A 26 -13.47 1.83 -0.27
N PRO A 27 -12.16 1.77 -0.56
CA PRO A 27 -11.22 0.98 0.24
C PRO A 27 -11.25 1.42 1.71
N SER A 28 -11.28 0.46 2.62
CA SER A 28 -11.37 0.71 4.07
C SER A 28 -10.26 0.06 4.88
N THR A 29 -9.36 -0.72 4.25
CA THR A 29 -8.19 -1.30 4.91
C THR A 29 -7.32 -0.21 5.49
N SER A 30 -6.99 -0.29 6.78
CA SER A 30 -6.09 0.67 7.41
C SER A 30 -4.65 0.47 6.92
N LEU A 31 -3.84 1.52 7.01
CA LEU A 31 -2.43 1.45 6.63
C LEU A 31 -1.68 0.37 7.44
N SER A 32 -1.95 0.29 8.74
CA SER A 32 -1.31 -0.70 9.63
C SER A 32 -1.63 -2.14 9.21
N GLU A 33 -2.90 -2.45 8.95
CA GLU A 33 -3.32 -3.79 8.51
C GLU A 33 -2.72 -4.16 7.15
N GLY A 34 -2.70 -3.21 6.21
CA GLY A 34 -2.11 -3.41 4.89
C GLY A 34 -0.61 -3.70 4.95
N ILE A 35 0.13 -2.94 5.76
CA ILE A 35 1.57 -3.15 5.95
C ILE A 35 1.84 -4.52 6.58
N CYS A 36 1.12 -4.88 7.64
CA CYS A 36 1.28 -6.20 8.28
C CYS A 36 1.05 -7.33 7.27
N SER A 37 -0.06 -7.28 6.53
CA SER A 37 -0.41 -8.30 5.53
C SER A 37 0.64 -8.41 4.42
N PHE A 38 1.16 -7.28 3.95
CA PHE A 38 2.23 -7.25 2.94
C PHE A 38 3.52 -7.89 3.46
N VAL A 39 3.92 -7.58 4.69
CA VAL A 39 5.14 -8.14 5.30
C VAL A 39 5.01 -9.65 5.48
N ASP A 40 3.85 -10.14 5.91
CA ASP A 40 3.60 -11.57 6.09
C ASP A 40 3.68 -12.31 4.75
N TRP A 41 3.03 -11.78 3.71
CA TRP A 41 3.15 -12.30 2.36
C TRP A 41 4.61 -12.31 1.86
N TYR A 42 5.34 -11.21 2.05
CA TYR A 42 6.72 -11.08 1.61
C TYR A 42 7.62 -12.12 2.28
N LYS A 43 7.49 -12.29 3.60
CA LYS A 43 8.27 -13.27 4.36
C LYS A 43 8.00 -14.70 3.89
N LEU A 44 6.74 -15.05 3.69
CA LEU A 44 6.33 -16.37 3.20
C LEU A 44 6.86 -16.61 1.78
N TYR A 45 6.77 -15.62 0.90
CA TYR A 45 7.21 -15.75 -0.49
C TYR A 45 8.72 -15.98 -0.61
N TYR A 46 9.54 -15.27 0.18
CA TYR A 46 11.00 -15.38 0.12
C TYR A 46 11.61 -16.42 1.07
N ASN A 47 10.85 -16.89 2.07
CA ASN A 47 11.29 -17.94 3.00
C ASN A 47 10.14 -18.93 3.26
N PRO A 48 9.67 -19.67 2.23
CA PRO A 48 8.51 -20.54 2.35
C PRO A 48 8.70 -21.67 3.36
N ASP A 49 9.95 -22.10 3.58
CA ASP A 49 10.31 -23.21 4.49
C ASP A 49 10.47 -22.76 5.95
N ARG A 50 10.26 -21.47 6.25
CA ARG A 50 10.43 -20.93 7.61
C ARG A 50 9.12 -21.02 8.40
N PHE A 51 8.58 -22.23 8.52
CA PHE A 51 7.52 -22.63 9.46
C PHE A 51 7.73 -24.09 9.89
#